data_AF-A0A3A8NXP7-F1
#
_entry.id   AF-A0A3A8NXP7-F1
#
_cell.length_a   1.000
_cell.length_b   1.000
_cell.length_c   1.000
_cell.angle_alpha   90.00
_cell.angle_beta   90.00
_cell.angle_gamma   90.00
#
_symmetry.space_group_name_H-M   'P 1'
#
loop_
_entity.id
_entity.type
_entity.pdbx_description
1 polymer ?
#
loop_
_entity_poly.entity_id
_entity_poly.type
_entity_poly.pdbx_seq_one_letter_code
_entity_poly.pdbx_strand_id
1 'polypeptide(L)'
;MARHAGPAHLADAPTLVRHDRTGEPTWFNQLQFHPPSCLVARTREALLHLLSRPESFPRNVVFADDGSTPGDDTVAHIGEVLQRESVGVTLARGEVLVVDNMLVAHSRCPYVGERKVFVAPADSVREQHLPCSARERPEAHRHPCSL
;
A
#
# COMPACT_ATOMS: atom_id res chain seq x y z
N MET A 1 -7.86 21.02 -26.72
CA MET A 1 -6.78 21.22 -25.72
C MET A 1 -7.13 20.42 -24.47
N ALA A 2 -6.56 19.22 -24.35
CA ALA A 2 -6.79 18.36 -23.20
C ALA A 2 -6.10 18.98 -21.98
N ARG A 3 -6.89 19.29 -20.94
CA ARG A 3 -6.38 19.76 -19.65
C ARG A 3 -5.42 18.69 -19.13
N HIS A 4 -4.16 19.05 -18.93
CA HIS A 4 -3.24 18.23 -18.15
C HIS A 4 -3.86 18.02 -16.77
N ALA A 5 -4.24 16.77 -16.48
CA ALA A 5 -4.52 16.37 -15.12
C ALA A 5 -3.23 16.58 -14.32
N GLY A 6 -3.29 17.42 -13.28
CA GLY A 6 -2.20 17.56 -12.33
C GLY A 6 -1.85 16.20 -11.70
N PRO A 7 -0.68 16.07 -11.07
CA PRO A 7 -0.26 14.81 -10.45
C PRO A 7 -1.37 14.31 -9.53
N ALA A 8 -1.74 13.04 -9.67
CA ALA A 8 -2.67 12.39 -8.77
C ALA A 8 -2.20 12.68 -7.34
N HIS A 9 -3.06 13.22 -6.49
CA HIS A 9 -2.77 13.43 -5.08
C HIS A 9 -2.46 12.06 -4.46
N LEU A 10 -1.17 11.74 -4.32
CA LEU A 10 -0.70 10.68 -3.45
C LEU A 10 -1.01 11.16 -2.03
N ALA A 11 -1.92 10.48 -1.35
CA ALA A 11 -2.19 10.74 0.05
C ALA A 11 -1.02 10.17 0.86
N ASP A 12 -0.35 11.03 1.63
CA ASP A 12 0.71 10.59 2.53
C ASP A 12 0.12 9.64 3.57
N ALA A 13 0.75 8.48 3.73
CA ALA A 13 0.40 7.50 4.73
C ALA A 13 1.68 6.97 5.39
N PRO A 14 1.67 6.69 6.70
CA PRO A 14 2.86 6.19 7.36
C PRO A 14 3.16 4.75 6.95
N THR A 15 4.45 4.42 6.86
CA THR A 15 4.91 3.06 6.56
C THR A 15 4.53 2.07 7.65
N LEU A 16 4.57 2.51 8.91
CA LEU A 16 4.21 1.72 10.10
C LEU A 16 3.04 2.37 10.82
N VAL A 17 2.05 1.55 11.19
CA VAL A 17 0.91 1.97 12.02
C VAL A 17 1.02 1.29 13.36
N ARG A 18 0.72 2.00 14.47
CA ARG A 18 0.68 1.36 15.79
C ARG A 18 -0.64 0.65 15.98
N HIS A 19 -0.58 -0.58 16.46
CA HIS A 19 -1.76 -1.31 16.91
C HIS A 19 -2.43 -0.54 18.06
N ASP A 20 -3.73 -0.31 17.98
CA ASP A 20 -4.49 0.49 18.94
C ASP A 20 -4.49 -0.08 20.38
N ARG A 21 -4.57 -1.40 20.51
CA ARG A 21 -4.56 -2.12 21.79
C ARG A 21 -3.17 -2.44 22.33
N THR A 22 -2.24 -2.92 21.50
CA THR A 22 -0.91 -3.35 21.96
C THR A 22 0.17 -2.28 21.86
N GLY A 23 -0.04 -1.24 21.04
CA GLY A 23 0.92 -0.18 20.76
C GLY A 23 2.09 -0.60 19.86
N GLU A 24 2.16 -1.88 19.47
CA GLU A 24 3.23 -2.43 18.64
C GLU A 24 3.19 -1.86 17.22
N PRO A 25 4.35 -1.62 16.59
CA PRO A 25 4.41 -1.21 15.20
C PRO A 25 3.96 -2.36 14.27
N THR A 26 3.09 -2.04 13.32
CA THR A 26 2.53 -2.99 12.35
C THR A 26 2.84 -2.56 10.93
N TRP A 27 3.09 -3.54 10.06
CA TRP A 27 3.23 -3.33 8.61
C TRP A 27 1.83 -3.26 7.97
N PHE A 28 1.16 -2.12 8.13
CA PHE A 28 -0.20 -1.89 7.64
C PHE A 28 -0.18 -1.02 6.38
N ASN A 29 0.43 -1.54 5.31
CA ASN A 29 0.47 -0.91 4.00
C ASN A 29 0.40 -1.97 2.89
N GLN A 30 0.37 -1.53 1.63
CA GLN A 30 0.18 -2.40 0.46
C GLN A 30 1.36 -2.35 -0.52
N LEU A 31 2.56 -1.94 -0.07
CA LEU A 31 3.76 -1.83 -0.91
C LEU A 31 4.06 -3.11 -1.71
N GLN A 32 3.67 -4.28 -1.21
CA GLN A 32 3.86 -5.58 -1.87
C GLN A 32 2.97 -5.83 -3.10
N PHE A 33 1.99 -4.95 -3.39
CA PHE A 33 1.04 -5.13 -4.50
C PHE A 33 0.99 -3.98 -5.51
N HIS A 34 1.63 -2.86 -5.18
CA HIS A 34 1.46 -1.57 -5.84
C HIS A 34 2.54 -1.22 -6.87
N PRO A 35 3.83 -1.51 -6.62
CA PRO A 35 4.90 -1.23 -7.56
C PRO A 35 4.66 -1.86 -8.94
N PRO A 36 5.00 -1.16 -10.03
CA PRO A 36 4.91 -1.70 -11.38
C PRO A 36 5.68 -3.01 -11.59
N SER A 37 6.70 -3.30 -10.78
CA SER A 37 7.45 -4.55 -10.79
C SER A 37 6.63 -5.76 -10.33
N CYS A 38 5.54 -5.55 -9.60
CA CYS A 38 4.58 -6.61 -9.25
C CYS A 38 3.68 -7.02 -10.44
N LEU A 39 3.71 -6.27 -11.56
CA LEU A 39 2.97 -6.61 -12.77
C LEU A 39 3.78 -7.57 -13.66
N VAL A 40 3.08 -8.52 -14.28
CA VAL A 40 3.65 -9.35 -15.35
C VAL A 40 4.22 -8.43 -16.44
N ALA A 41 5.42 -8.74 -16.95
CA ALA A 41 6.18 -7.89 -17.87
C ALA A 41 5.32 -7.34 -19.03
N ARG A 42 4.53 -8.21 -19.68
CA ARG A 42 3.62 -7.81 -20.77
C ARG A 42 2.57 -6.77 -20.34
N THR A 43 2.02 -6.89 -19.15
CA THR A 43 1.05 -5.93 -18.59
C THR A 43 1.74 -4.60 -18.27
N ARG A 44 2.94 -4.66 -17.68
CA ARG A 44 3.75 -3.47 -17.39
C ARG A 44 4.08 -2.71 -18.67
N GLU A 45 4.56 -3.40 -19.69
CA GLU A 45 4.86 -2.82 -21.01
C GLU A 45 3.61 -2.19 -21.64
N ALA A 46 2.49 -2.91 -21.66
CA ALA A 46 1.24 -2.38 -22.20
C ALA A 46 0.78 -1.09 -21.48
N LEU A 47 0.92 -1.04 -20.15
CA LEU A 47 0.60 0.17 -19.37
C LEU A 47 1.59 1.31 -19.63
N LEU A 48 2.88 1.02 -19.81
CA LEU A 48 3.88 2.03 -20.20
C LEU A 48 3.52 2.63 -21.56
N HIS A 49 3.16 1.79 -22.54
CA HIS A 49 2.71 2.24 -23.85
C HIS A 49 1.46 3.13 -23.78
N LEU A 50 0.50 2.79 -22.91
CA LEU A 50 -0.75 3.53 -22.78
C LEU A 50 -0.59 4.86 -22.01
N LEU A 51 0.17 4.84 -20.92
CA LEU A 51 0.25 5.94 -19.95
C LEU A 51 1.48 6.82 -20.16
N SER A 52 2.42 6.39 -21.02
CA SER A 52 3.67 7.08 -21.39
C SER A 52 4.68 7.31 -20.26
N ARG A 53 4.26 7.21 -18.99
CA ARG A 53 5.03 7.55 -17.80
C ARG A 53 4.74 6.54 -16.68
N PRO A 54 5.76 5.90 -16.07
CA PRO A 54 5.58 4.98 -14.94
C PRO A 54 4.81 5.61 -13.77
N GLU A 55 5.00 6.91 -13.53
CA GLU A 55 4.38 7.65 -12.42
C GLU A 55 2.87 7.78 -12.59
N SER A 56 2.38 7.59 -13.82
CA SER A 56 0.94 7.63 -14.13
C SER A 56 0.27 6.28 -13.91
N PHE A 57 1.01 5.25 -13.46
CA PHE A 57 0.44 3.93 -13.22
C PHE A 57 -0.63 3.99 -12.13
N PRO A 58 -1.78 3.34 -12.32
CA PRO A 58 -2.76 3.22 -11.26
C PRO A 58 -2.11 2.48 -10.09
N ARG A 59 -2.27 3.01 -8.87
CA ARG A 59 -1.72 2.42 -7.63
C ARG A 59 -0.19 2.47 -7.54
N ASN A 60 0.46 3.54 -8.01
CA ASN A 60 1.89 3.75 -7.77
C ASN A 60 2.19 4.15 -6.31
N VAL A 61 3.39 3.83 -5.82
CA VAL A 61 3.87 4.19 -4.47
C VAL A 61 5.24 4.81 -4.57
N VAL A 62 5.43 5.94 -3.88
CA VAL A 62 6.70 6.65 -3.74
C VAL A 62 6.94 6.98 -2.27
N PHE A 63 8.18 7.23 -1.90
CA PHE A 63 8.49 7.77 -0.58
C PHE A 63 7.98 9.21 -0.44
N ALA A 64 7.40 9.54 0.72
CA ALA A 64 6.76 10.83 0.94
C ALA A 64 7.76 11.98 1.19
N ASP A 65 8.99 11.66 1.58
CA ASP A 65 10.05 12.63 1.87
C ASP A 65 10.69 13.18 0.58
N ASP A 66 11.13 12.30 -0.33
CA ASP A 66 11.89 12.66 -1.52
C ASP A 66 11.17 12.33 -2.85
N GLY A 67 10.03 11.63 -2.80
CA GLY A 67 9.28 11.21 -3.99
C GLY A 67 9.94 10.07 -4.77
N SER A 68 11.01 9.47 -4.25
CA SER A 68 11.71 8.36 -4.91
C SER A 68 10.85 7.09 -4.92
N THR A 69 11.07 6.25 -5.93
CA THR A 69 10.38 4.96 -6.04
C THR A 69 11.13 3.89 -5.26
N PRO A 70 10.45 3.05 -4.47
CA PRO A 70 11.08 1.89 -3.85
C PRO A 70 11.77 1.01 -4.89
N GLY A 71 13.04 0.65 -4.63
CA GLY A 71 13.81 -0.21 -5.53
C GLY A 71 13.22 -1.61 -5.63
N ASP A 72 13.36 -2.25 -6.79
CA ASP A 72 12.81 -3.59 -7.05
C ASP A 72 13.33 -4.65 -6.06
N ASP A 73 14.61 -4.55 -5.66
CA ASP A 73 15.20 -5.45 -4.66
C ASP A 73 14.52 -5.31 -3.29
N THR A 74 14.15 -4.09 -2.89
CA THR A 74 13.41 -3.83 -1.64
C THR A 74 12.02 -4.45 -1.70
N VAL A 75 11.32 -4.28 -2.82
CA VAL A 75 9.97 -4.84 -3.02
C VAL A 75 10.02 -6.37 -3.02
N ALA A 76 11.02 -6.95 -3.71
CA ALA A 76 11.25 -8.39 -3.74
C ALA A 76 11.54 -8.94 -2.34
N HIS A 77 12.43 -8.29 -1.59
CA HIS A 77 12.76 -8.70 -0.22
C HIS A 77 11.54 -8.70 0.70
N ILE A 78 10.71 -7.66 0.64
CA ILE A 78 9.46 -7.60 1.42
C ILE A 78 8.54 -8.76 1.03
N GLY A 79 8.40 -9.04 -0.28
CA GLY A 79 7.63 -10.19 -0.77
C GLY A 79 8.14 -11.53 -0.23
N GLU A 80 9.46 -11.73 -0.22
CA GLU A 80 10.10 -12.93 0.32
C GLU A 80 9.86 -13.09 1.83
N VAL A 81 9.97 -12.00 2.61
CA VAL A 81 9.67 -12.02 4.04
C VAL A 81 8.20 -12.38 4.27
N LEU A 82 7.27 -11.70 3.60
CA LEU A 82 5.84 -12.00 3.73
C LEU A 82 5.54 -13.45 3.38
N GLN A 83 6.13 -13.99 2.32
CA GLN A 83 5.95 -15.38 1.92
C GLN A 83 6.54 -16.37 2.93
N ARG A 84 7.73 -16.07 3.47
CA ARG A 84 8.40 -16.93 4.46
C ARG A 84 7.65 -16.99 5.79
N GLU A 85 7.12 -15.84 6.24
CA GLU A 85 6.36 -15.75 7.49
C GLU A 85 4.86 -16.11 7.31
N SER A 86 4.43 -16.47 6.10
CA SER A 86 3.04 -16.85 5.82
C SER A 86 2.71 -18.25 6.32
N VAL A 87 1.53 -18.39 6.92
CA VAL A 87 0.95 -19.68 7.31
C VAL A 87 -0.23 -20.04 6.41
N GLY A 88 -0.20 -21.25 5.86
CA GLY A 88 -1.29 -21.77 5.04
C GLY A 88 -2.44 -22.28 5.90
N VAL A 89 -3.63 -21.70 5.74
CA VAL A 89 -4.84 -22.13 6.44
C VAL A 89 -5.80 -22.78 5.44
N THR A 90 -6.12 -24.06 5.67
CA THR A 90 -7.14 -24.78 4.89
C THR A 90 -8.45 -24.78 5.67
N LEU A 91 -9.46 -24.10 5.15
CA LEU A 91 -10.79 -24.04 5.77
C LEU A 91 -11.72 -25.08 5.16
N ALA A 92 -12.30 -25.91 6.02
CA ALA A 92 -13.41 -26.78 5.69
C ALA A 92 -14.74 -26.01 5.72
N ARG A 93 -15.77 -26.61 5.12
CA ARG A 93 -17.12 -26.03 5.12
C ARG A 93 -17.63 -25.88 6.55
N GLY A 94 -18.02 -24.66 6.91
CA GLY A 94 -18.54 -24.33 8.24
C GLY A 94 -17.48 -23.83 9.21
N GLU A 95 -16.20 -23.88 8.85
CA GLU A 95 -15.14 -23.26 9.65
C GLU A 95 -15.06 -21.76 9.42
N VAL A 96 -14.60 -21.06 10.45
CA VAL A 96 -14.46 -19.61 10.46
C VAL A 96 -13.02 -19.26 10.81
N LEU A 97 -12.38 -18.44 9.97
CA LEU A 97 -11.11 -17.81 10.27
C LEU A 97 -11.37 -16.39 10.75
N VAL A 98 -10.94 -16.08 11.97
CA VAL A 98 -10.94 -14.73 12.52
C VAL A 98 -9.50 -14.24 12.54
N VAL A 99 -9.28 -13.05 11.98
CA VAL A 99 -7.96 -12.40 11.95
C VAL A 99 -8.06 -11.01 12.53
N ASP A 100 -7.02 -10.60 13.24
CA ASP A 100 -6.78 -9.19 13.53
C ASP A 100 -6.21 -8.54 12.27
N ASN A 101 -7.00 -7.69 11.61
CA ASN A 101 -6.63 -7.10 10.33
C ASN A 101 -5.38 -6.21 10.44
N MET A 102 -5.09 -5.64 11.61
CA MET A 102 -3.90 -4.81 11.81
C MET A 102 -2.62 -5.64 11.90
N LEU A 103 -2.71 -6.87 12.42
CA LEU A 103 -1.56 -7.75 12.62
C LEU A 103 -1.32 -8.72 11.46
N VAL A 104 -2.36 -9.06 10.69
CA VAL A 104 -2.30 -10.15 9.72
C VAL A 104 -2.54 -9.65 8.30
N ALA A 105 -1.47 -9.61 7.51
CA ALA A 105 -1.58 -9.60 6.06
C ALA A 105 -2.09 -10.97 5.58
N HIS A 106 -3.13 -10.98 4.75
CA HIS A 106 -3.73 -12.20 4.24
C HIS A 106 -3.81 -12.19 2.71
N SER A 107 -3.67 -13.38 2.12
CA SER A 107 -3.73 -13.60 0.68
C SER A 107 -4.44 -14.93 0.41
N ARG A 108 -4.43 -15.37 -0.86
CA ARG A 108 -4.95 -16.68 -1.23
C ARG A 108 -3.99 -17.39 -2.18
N CYS A 109 -3.82 -18.69 -1.96
CA CYS A 109 -3.23 -19.54 -2.98
C CYS A 109 -4.19 -19.68 -4.18
N PRO A 110 -3.65 -19.91 -5.40
CA PRO A 110 -4.46 -20.36 -6.52
C PRO A 110 -5.29 -21.61 -6.16
N TYR A 111 -6.50 -21.72 -6.70
CA TYR A 111 -7.39 -22.86 -6.48
C TYR A 111 -8.13 -23.21 -7.77
N VAL A 112 -8.64 -24.44 -7.85
CA VAL A 112 -9.41 -24.96 -8.99
C VAL A 112 -10.76 -25.46 -8.48
N GLY A 113 -11.81 -25.33 -9.30
CA GLY A 113 -13.16 -25.76 -8.98
C GLY A 113 -13.97 -24.71 -8.20
N GLU A 114 -15.16 -25.10 -7.75
CA GLU A 114 -16.06 -24.21 -7.03
C GLU A 114 -15.60 -23.98 -5.59
N ARG A 115 -15.47 -22.71 -5.20
CA ARG A 115 -15.16 -22.30 -3.83
C ARG A 115 -15.94 -21.04 -3.47
N LYS A 116 -16.65 -21.05 -2.34
CA LYS A 116 -17.38 -19.89 -1.81
C LYS A 116 -16.87 -19.57 -0.41
N VAL A 117 -16.43 -18.32 -0.21
CA VAL A 117 -15.97 -17.79 1.07
C VAL A 117 -16.75 -16.51 1.33
N PHE A 118 -17.29 -16.36 2.53
CA PHE A 118 -17.95 -15.14 2.98
C PHE A 118 -16.99 -14.38 3.89
N VAL A 119 -17.05 -13.05 3.83
CA VAL A 119 -16.23 -12.16 4.65
C VAL A 119 -17.15 -11.18 5.34
N ALA A 120 -16.95 -10.98 6.64
CA ALA A 120 -17.63 -9.97 7.43
C ALA A 120 -16.56 -9.11 8.11
N PRO A 121 -16.37 -7.85 7.70
CA PRO A 121 -15.49 -6.93 8.42
C PRO A 121 -16.10 -6.63 9.80
N ALA A 122 -15.25 -6.56 10.82
CA ALA A 122 -15.62 -6.04 12.13
C ALA A 122 -15.57 -4.50 12.12
N ASP A 123 -15.83 -3.90 13.29
CA ASP A 123 -15.74 -2.45 13.46
C ASP A 123 -14.35 -1.92 13.10
N SER A 124 -14.31 -0.78 12.42
CA SER A 124 -13.08 -0.10 12.03
C SER A 124 -12.41 0.55 13.25
N VAL A 125 -11.11 0.34 13.41
CA VAL A 125 -10.31 1.12 14.35
C VAL A 125 -10.30 2.59 13.89
N ARG A 126 -10.58 3.52 14.80
CA ARG A 126 -10.55 4.96 14.49
C ARG A 126 -9.11 5.41 14.25
N GLU A 127 -8.91 6.29 13.28
CA GLU A 127 -7.64 6.91 12.85
C GLU A 127 -6.93 7.76 13.94
N GLN A 128 -7.32 7.66 15.21
CA GLN A 128 -6.90 8.52 16.31
C GLN A 128 -5.48 8.24 16.84
N HIS A 129 -4.77 7.25 16.27
CA HIS A 129 -3.44 6.81 16.75
C HIS A 129 -2.31 6.87 15.70
N LEU A 130 -2.55 7.46 14.53
CA LEU A 130 -1.47 7.71 13.58
C LEU A 130 -0.73 8.98 14.02
N PRO A 131 0.57 8.92 14.36
CA PRO A 131 1.32 10.13 14.66
C PRO A 131 1.32 11.01 13.41
N CYS A 132 0.58 12.11 13.48
CA CYS A 132 0.61 13.15 12.47
C CYS A 132 1.92 13.92 12.63
N SER A 133 2.99 13.48 11.96
CA SER A 133 4.22 14.28 11.85
C SER A 133 4.28 15.14 10.57
N ALA A 134 3.19 15.22 9.80
CA ALA A 134 3.13 16.00 8.55
C ALA A 134 2.30 17.29 8.67
N ARG A 135 2.26 17.94 9.85
CA ARG A 135 1.60 19.25 10.01
C ARG A 135 2.53 20.45 10.18
N GLU A 136 3.84 20.27 10.08
CA GLU A 136 4.75 21.40 9.96
C GLU A 136 5.15 21.56 8.49
N ARG A 137 4.29 22.28 7.75
CA ARG A 137 4.77 22.99 6.55
C ARG A 137 5.75 24.04 7.06
N PRO A 138 7.03 24.06 6.63
CA PRO A 138 7.86 25.23 6.87
C PRO A 138 7.13 26.41 6.22
N GLU A 139 6.89 27.46 7.02
CA GLU A 139 6.32 28.70 6.53
C GLU A 139 7.06 29.13 5.28
N ALA A 140 6.30 29.38 4.21
CA ALA A 140 6.83 29.99 3.01
C ALA A 140 7.63 31.23 3.41
N HIS A 141 8.95 31.19 3.19
CA HIS A 141 9.80 32.36 3.28
C HIS A 141 9.24 33.42 2.34
N ARG A 142 8.44 34.33 2.90
CA ARG A 142 8.08 35.59 2.27
C ARG A 142 9.36 36.38 2.12
N HIS A 143 9.98 36.32 0.96
CA HIS A 143 10.94 37.33 0.56
C HIS A 143 10.20 38.69 0.54
N PRO A 144 10.67 39.71 1.29
CA PRO A 144 10.19 41.05 1.08
C PRO A 144 10.78 41.54 -0.25
N CYS A 145 9.92 41.68 -1.26
CA CYS A 145 10.25 42.42 -2.46
C CYS A 145 10.22 43.91 -2.08
N SER A 146 11.39 44.50 -1.88
CA SER A 146 11.57 45.95 -1.80
C SER A 146 11.38 46.55 -3.20
N LEU A 147 10.68 47.70 -3.25
CA LEU A 147 10.47 48.54 -4.43
C LEU A 147 11.77 48.91 -5.16
#